data_AF-A0A7W1FFK1-F1
#
_entry.id   AF-A0A7W1FFK1-F1
#
_cell.length_a   1.000
_cell.length_b   1.000
_cell.length_c   1.000
_cell.angle_alpha   90.00
_cell.angle_beta   90.00
_cell.angle_gamma   90.00
#
_symmetry.space_group_name_H-M   'P 1'
#
loop_
_entity.id
_entity.type
_entity.pdbx_description
1 polymer ?
#
loop_
_entity_poly.entity_id
_entity_poly.type
_entity_poly.pdbx_seq_one_letter_code
_entity_poly.pdbx_strand_id
1 'polypeptide(L)'
;LALLKGELLEAESNLALERAKLETVKANRNYTEQKDTLEIEKAKITVGEQRITIETSITQIEVQITNLNARIITLSAVRAPFAGTVKKISWEGQTNDEITVVISVDVSDSDSRAK
;
A
#
# COMPACT_ATOMS: atom_id res chain seq x y z
N LEU A 1 -22.28 6.50 -77.01
CA LEU A 1 -23.30 6.19 -75.99
C LEU A 1 -23.00 4.93 -75.19
N ALA A 2 -22.63 3.79 -75.81
CA ALA A 2 -22.27 2.57 -75.07
C ALA A 2 -20.96 2.70 -74.25
N LEU A 3 -19.91 3.32 -74.83
CA LEU A 3 -18.63 3.54 -74.14
C LEU A 3 -18.80 4.41 -72.87
N LEU A 4 -19.54 5.52 -73.00
CA LEU A 4 -19.82 6.46 -71.92
C LEU A 4 -20.65 5.85 -70.78
N LYS A 5 -21.49 4.85 -71.09
CA LYS A 5 -22.22 4.06 -70.08
C LYS A 5 -21.31 3.09 -69.34
N GLY A 6 -20.32 2.49 -70.01
CA GLY A 6 -19.34 1.61 -69.37
C GLY A 6 -18.44 2.36 -68.39
N GLU A 7 -17.91 3.52 -68.80
CA GLU A 7 -17.09 4.39 -67.95
C GLU A 7 -17.84 4.89 -66.72
N LEU A 8 -19.12 5.26 -66.86
CA LEU A 8 -19.96 5.67 -65.74
C LEU A 8 -20.14 4.54 -64.71
N LEU A 9 -20.38 3.32 -65.18
CA LEU A 9 -20.59 2.14 -64.34
C LEU A 9 -19.31 1.74 -63.58
N GLU A 10 -18.16 1.87 -64.24
CA GLU A 10 -16.85 1.65 -63.62
C GLU A 10 -16.54 2.72 -62.55
N ALA A 11 -16.84 3.98 -62.84
CA ALA A 11 -16.67 5.07 -61.87
C ALA A 11 -17.58 4.90 -60.64
N GLU A 12 -18.84 4.49 -60.83
CA GLU A 12 -19.78 4.20 -59.74
C GLU A 12 -19.32 3.01 -58.88
N SER A 13 -18.81 1.94 -59.52
CA SER A 13 -18.25 0.77 -58.82
C SER A 13 -17.02 1.16 -57.99
N ASN A 14 -16.10 1.94 -58.57
CA ASN A 14 -14.90 2.41 -57.87
C ASN A 14 -15.25 3.32 -56.69
N LEU A 15 -16.22 4.21 -56.86
CA LEU A 15 -16.73 5.05 -55.77
C LEU A 15 -17.32 4.21 -54.63
N ALA A 16 -18.10 3.17 -54.96
CA ALA A 16 -18.69 2.28 -53.95
C ALA A 16 -17.60 1.51 -53.18
N LEU A 17 -16.58 1.02 -53.87
CA LEU A 17 -15.44 0.32 -53.26
C LEU A 17 -14.65 1.25 -52.32
N GLU A 18 -14.34 2.47 -52.75
CA GLU A 18 -13.59 3.42 -51.92
C GLU A 18 -14.40 3.88 -50.71
N ARG A 19 -15.72 4.03 -50.84
CA ARG A 19 -16.61 4.28 -49.69
C ARG A 19 -16.60 3.12 -48.70
N ALA A 20 -16.67 1.88 -49.18
CA ALA A 20 -16.59 0.71 -48.32
C ALA A 20 -15.24 0.63 -47.59
N LYS A 21 -14.12 0.88 -48.28
CA LYS A 21 -12.78 0.97 -47.67
C LYS A 21 -12.68 2.08 -46.63
N LEU A 22 -13.26 3.25 -46.90
CA LEU A 22 -13.25 4.35 -45.95
C LEU A 22 -14.03 3.99 -44.68
N GLU A 23 -15.19 3.36 -44.82
CA GLU A 23 -15.99 2.93 -43.66
C GLU A 23 -15.30 1.84 -42.85
N THR A 24 -14.61 0.88 -43.49
CA THR A 24 -13.82 -0.11 -42.74
C THR A 24 -12.65 0.52 -42.01
N VAL A 25 -11.95 1.48 -42.63
CA VAL A 25 -10.86 2.22 -41.97
C VAL A 25 -11.39 3.03 -40.78
N LYS A 26 -12.53 3.73 -40.92
CA LYS A 26 -13.17 4.45 -39.82
C LYS A 26 -13.58 3.52 -38.69
N ALA A 27 -14.20 2.38 -39.02
CA ALA A 27 -14.64 1.39 -38.03
C ALA A 27 -13.43 0.81 -37.27
N ASN A 28 -12.36 0.46 -37.98
CA ASN A 28 -11.12 -0.03 -37.39
C ASN A 28 -10.49 1.03 -36.48
N ARG A 29 -10.43 2.29 -36.92
CA ARG A 29 -9.89 3.39 -36.11
C ARG A 29 -10.71 3.60 -34.83
N ASN A 30 -12.04 3.63 -34.94
CA ASN A 30 -12.92 3.79 -33.79
C ASN A 30 -12.75 2.60 -32.80
N TYR A 31 -12.64 1.38 -33.32
CA TYR A 31 -12.37 0.20 -32.50
C TYR A 31 -11.02 0.30 -31.77
N THR A 32 -9.96 0.72 -32.46
CA THR A 32 -8.64 0.94 -31.83
C THR A 32 -8.71 2.02 -30.75
N GLU A 33 -9.32 3.17 -31.04
CA GLU A 33 -9.47 4.27 -30.08
C GLU A 33 -10.25 3.83 -28.82
N GLN A 34 -11.32 3.03 -28.99
CA GLN A 34 -12.05 2.46 -27.87
C GLN A 34 -11.20 1.49 -27.05
N LYS A 35 -10.44 0.62 -27.73
CA LYS A 35 -9.54 -0.34 -27.06
C LYS A 35 -8.48 0.39 -26.23
N ASP A 36 -7.84 1.40 -26.80
CA ASP A 36 -6.80 2.19 -26.13
C ASP A 36 -7.37 2.92 -24.91
N THR A 37 -8.59 3.46 -25.03
CA THR A 37 -9.30 4.11 -23.92
C THR A 37 -9.54 3.13 -22.76
N LEU A 38 -10.05 1.93 -23.07
CA LEU A 38 -10.27 0.88 -22.06
C LEU A 38 -8.98 0.43 -21.39
N GLU A 39 -7.88 0.36 -22.13
CA GLU A 39 -6.57 -0.03 -21.58
C GLU A 39 -6.03 1.04 -20.61
N ILE A 40 -6.18 2.32 -20.95
CA ILE A 40 -5.83 3.45 -20.07
C ILE A 40 -6.69 3.43 -18.80
N GLU A 41 -8.00 3.17 -18.92
CA GLU A 41 -8.89 3.09 -17.76
C GLU A 41 -8.52 1.92 -16.83
N LYS A 42 -8.25 0.74 -17.39
CA LYS A 42 -7.77 -0.42 -16.62
C LYS A 42 -6.48 -0.11 -15.86
N ALA A 43 -5.52 0.53 -16.53
CA ALA A 43 -4.26 0.92 -15.90
C ALA A 43 -4.49 1.91 -14.73
N LYS A 44 -5.36 2.90 -14.91
CA LYS A 44 -5.72 3.86 -13.85
C LYS A 44 -6.38 3.19 -12.65
N ILE A 45 -7.31 2.26 -12.88
CA ILE A 45 -7.98 1.51 -11.80
C ILE A 45 -6.94 0.71 -11.02
N THR A 46 -6.08 -0.03 -11.72
CA THR A 46 -5.05 -0.88 -11.09
C THR A 46 -4.10 -0.06 -10.21
N VAL A 47 -3.63 1.08 -10.71
CA VAL A 47 -2.75 1.98 -9.94
C VAL A 47 -3.48 2.58 -8.74
N GLY A 48 -4.78 2.93 -8.89
CA GLY A 48 -5.61 3.41 -7.79
C GLY A 48 -5.78 2.37 -6.68
N GLU A 49 -6.08 1.12 -7.03
CA GLU A 49 -6.24 0.01 -6.10
C GLU A 49 -4.94 -0.32 -5.36
N GLN A 50 -3.81 -0.33 -6.07
CA GLN A 50 -2.49 -0.51 -5.46
C GLN A 50 -2.18 0.59 -4.45
N ARG A 51 -2.48 1.85 -4.79
CA ARG A 51 -2.25 2.99 -3.90
C ARG A 51 -3.09 2.89 -2.62
N ILE A 52 -4.37 2.56 -2.72
CA ILE A 52 -5.26 2.39 -1.56
C ILE A 52 -4.75 1.27 -0.65
N THR A 53 -4.28 0.16 -1.23
CA THR A 53 -3.75 -0.98 -0.49
C THR A 53 -2.49 -0.61 0.28
N ILE A 54 -1.58 0.14 -0.35
CA ILE A 54 -0.35 0.63 0.29
C ILE A 54 -0.68 1.60 1.42
N GLU A 55 -1.56 2.59 1.18
CA GLU A 55 -1.97 3.57 2.19
C GLU A 55 -2.59 2.88 3.41
N THR A 56 -3.48 1.90 3.20
CA THR A 56 -4.10 1.13 4.29
C THR A 56 -3.05 0.34 5.09
N SER A 57 -2.08 -0.27 4.40
CA SER A 57 -1.00 -1.03 5.04
C SER A 57 -0.11 -0.13 5.90
N ILE A 58 0.23 1.06 5.40
CA ILE A 58 1.02 2.06 6.15
C ILE A 58 0.28 2.46 7.43
N THR A 59 -1.00 2.82 7.34
CA THR A 59 -1.80 3.20 8.52
C THR A 59 -1.86 2.07 9.55
N GLN A 60 -2.00 0.82 9.13
CA GLN A 60 -1.97 -0.33 10.05
C GLN A 60 -0.63 -0.47 10.77
N ILE A 61 0.49 -0.30 10.05
CA ILE A 61 1.84 -0.35 10.63
C ILE A 61 2.05 0.81 11.61
N GLU A 62 1.62 2.03 11.29
CA GLU A 62 1.74 3.19 12.17
C GLU A 62 0.98 3.00 13.49
N VAL A 63 -0.22 2.40 13.43
CA VAL A 63 -0.99 2.03 14.63
C VAL A 63 -0.24 0.98 15.46
N GLN A 64 0.33 -0.04 14.82
CA GLN A 64 1.14 -1.06 15.52
C GLN A 64 2.37 -0.44 16.20
N ILE A 65 3.09 0.45 15.52
CA ILE A 65 4.25 1.17 16.08
C ILE A 65 3.82 2.01 17.29
N THR A 66 2.71 2.73 17.18
CA THR A 66 2.19 3.55 18.28
C THR A 66 1.84 2.70 19.51
N ASN A 67 1.19 1.55 19.29
CA ASN A 67 0.87 0.60 20.35
C ASN A 67 2.12 -0.03 20.99
N LEU A 68 3.14 -0.36 20.19
CA LEU A 68 4.43 -0.85 20.70
C LEU A 68 5.15 0.22 21.53
N ASN A 69 5.17 1.47 21.07
CA ASN A 69 5.76 2.58 21.82
C ASN A 69 5.05 2.79 23.17
N ALA A 70 3.71 2.72 23.21
CA ALA A 70 2.95 2.81 24.45
C ALA A 70 3.28 1.65 25.43
N ARG A 71 3.45 0.43 24.91
CA ARG A 71 3.89 -0.73 25.71
C ARG A 71 5.31 -0.56 26.24
N ILE A 72 6.24 -0.06 25.43
CA ILE A 72 7.63 0.23 25.86
C ILE A 72 7.66 1.29 26.96
N ILE A 73 6.86 2.36 26.85
CA ILE A 73 6.73 3.39 27.90
C ILE A 73 6.17 2.79 29.20
N THR A 74 5.24 1.85 29.09
CA THR A 74 4.68 1.18 30.28
C THR A 74 5.72 0.26 30.93
N LEU A 75 6.51 -0.46 30.13
CA LEU A 75 7.60 -1.33 30.61
C LEU A 75 8.74 -0.53 31.26
N SER A 76 9.04 0.67 30.79
CA SER A 76 10.07 1.53 31.40
C SER A 76 9.64 2.15 32.74
N ALA A 77 8.34 2.06 33.09
CA ALA A 77 7.77 2.67 34.29
C ALA A 77 7.53 1.70 35.46
N VAL A 78 8.16 0.52 35.48
CA VAL A 78 8.13 -0.37 36.66
C VAL A 78 8.96 0.26 37.79
N ARG A 79 8.30 1.06 38.62
CA ARG A 79 8.90 1.65 39.83
C ARG A 79 9.00 0.58 40.91
N ALA A 80 10.21 0.34 41.42
CA ALA A 80 10.41 -0.51 42.58
C ALA A 80 9.67 0.08 43.81
N PRO A 81 9.07 -0.75 44.68
CA PRO A 81 8.35 -0.27 45.87
C PRO A 81 9.27 0.33 46.94
N PHE A 82 10.59 0.29 46.73
CA PHE A 82 11.61 0.84 47.61
C PHE A 82 12.56 1.76 46.83
N ALA A 83 12.94 2.88 47.44
CA ALA A 83 13.99 3.75 46.92
C ALA A 83 15.35 3.07 47.14
N GLY A 84 16.13 2.91 46.08
CA GLY A 84 17.44 2.30 46.18
C GLY A 84 18.18 2.30 44.84
N THR A 85 19.46 1.92 44.88
CA THR A 85 20.30 1.85 43.67
C THR A 85 20.37 0.43 43.17
N VAL A 86 20.10 0.20 41.88
CA VAL A 86 20.21 -1.12 41.27
C VAL A 86 21.68 -1.56 41.29
N LYS A 87 21.97 -2.66 41.98
CA LYS A 87 23.33 -3.21 42.13
C LYS A 87 23.61 -4.32 41.12
N LYS A 88 22.61 -5.17 40.87
CA LYS A 88 22.73 -6.30 39.95
C LYS A 88 21.37 -6.63 39.33
N ILE A 89 21.39 -6.98 38.04
CA ILE A 89 20.26 -7.57 37.33
C ILE A 89 20.70 -8.96 36.88
N SER A 90 19.98 -9.99 37.30
CA SER A 90 20.21 -11.38 36.87
C SER A 90 19.03 -11.83 36.01
N TRP A 91 19.33 -12.41 34.84
CA TRP A 91 18.33 -12.98 33.95
C TRP A 91 18.08 -14.43 34.35
N GLU A 92 16.85 -14.76 34.73
CA GLU A 92 16.50 -16.12 35.16
C GLU A 92 15.83 -16.93 34.05
N GLY A 93 15.14 -16.27 33.12
CA GLY A 93 14.50 -16.95 32.00
C GLY A 93 13.82 -15.99 31.03
N GLN A 94 13.60 -16.47 29.81
CA GLN A 94 12.84 -15.76 28.79
C GLN A 94 11.96 -16.76 28.03
N THR A 95 10.69 -16.42 27.87
CA THR A 95 9.76 -17.05 26.92
C THR A 95 9.50 -16.08 25.76
N ASN A 96 8.66 -16.47 24.80
CA ASN A 96 8.32 -15.59 23.66
C ASN A 96 7.71 -14.25 24.10
N ASP A 97 6.97 -14.22 25.21
CA ASP A 97 6.22 -13.04 25.65
C ASP A 97 6.62 -12.52 27.04
N GLU A 98 7.53 -13.20 27.75
CA GLU A 98 7.88 -12.86 29.14
C GLU A 98 9.38 -12.98 29.41
N ILE A 99 9.94 -12.05 30.18
CA ILE A 99 11.32 -12.10 30.67
C ILE A 99 11.27 -12.08 32.20
N THR A 100 11.87 -13.08 32.83
CA THR A 100 12.04 -13.16 34.28
C THR A 100 13.41 -12.62 34.67
N VAL A 101 13.43 -11.55 35.45
CA VAL A 101 14.66 -10.95 35.99
C VAL A 101 14.59 -10.83 37.51
N VAL A 102 15.72 -11.08 38.16
CA VAL A 102 15.92 -10.77 39.58
C VAL A 102 16.79 -9.53 39.69
N ILE A 103 16.23 -8.49 40.31
CA ILE A 103 16.90 -7.21 40.52
C ILE A 103 17.31 -7.12 41.99
N SER A 104 18.61 -7.03 42.25
CA SER A 104 19.13 -6.73 43.58
C SER A 104 19.35 -5.23 43.71
N VAL A 105 18.68 -4.63 44.69
CA VAL A 105 18.71 -3.19 44.95
C VAL A 105 19.37 -2.95 46.31
N ASP A 106 20.29 -1.98 46.36
CA ASP A 106 20.86 -1.48 47.60
C ASP A 106 19.96 -0.36 48.12
N VAL A 107 19.36 -0.58 49.29
CA VAL A 107 18.47 0.39 49.93
C VAL A 107 19.34 1.22 50.86
N SER A 108 19.62 2.47 50.48
CA SER A 108 20.27 3.41 51.37
C SER A 108 19.30 3.73 52.49
N ASP A 109 19.49 3.09 53.64
CA ASP A 109 18.77 3.40 54.87
C ASP A 109 19.28 4.75 55.40
N SER A 110 18.79 5.83 54.81
CA SER A 110 19.06 7.19 55.29
C SER A 110 18.17 7.57 56.47
N ASP A 111 17.37 6.64 57.03
CA ASP A 111 16.38 6.93 58.08
C ASP A 111 16.58 6.16 59.41
N SER A 112 17.58 5.27 59.53
CA SER A 112 17.87 4.59 60.81
C SER A 112 18.74 5.37 61.81
N ARG A 113 18.80 6.71 61.69
CA ARG A 113 19.37 7.59 62.73
C ARG A 113 18.43 8.72 63.11
N ALA A 114 17.25 8.37 63.61
CA ALA A 114 16.43 9.27 64.42
C ALA A 114 15.58 8.53 65.45
N LYS A 115 16.23 7.91 66.45
CA LYS A 115 15.91 7.98 67.90
C LYS A 115 16.70 6.97 68.72
#